data_AF-A0A9P6YDP7-F1
#
_entry.id   AF-A0A9P6YDP7-F1
#
_cell.length_a   1.000
_cell.length_b   1.000
_cell.length_c   1.000
_cell.angle_alpha   90.00
_cell.angle_beta   90.00
_cell.angle_gamma   90.00
#
_symmetry.space_group_name_H-M   'P 1'
#
loop_
_entity.id
_entity.type
_entity.pdbx_description
1 polymer ?
#
loop_
_entity_poly.entity_id
_entity_poly.type
_entity_poly.pdbx_seq_one_letter_code
_entity_poly.pdbx_strand_id
1 'polypeptide(L)'
;MSAQISKDCARPLIISEDETKEKIADLVGLNKSTVQNIKARIDDYGSPLPHRQIGRPLKINERTERHLKRIIREDPFVSFKEINVELTKLNVFVSIETLRSYVDRLDFKSYRAAYKPKFAARHRKSRLRWAKEHLNWTEDQWRSVVWSDESRFCVEGSKRGKRVLRKEGERYDERNIIPTVKWGGGGAMVWGCFWGGGFGPLEIIDTSSVDQETYINILANRFHPWFTNVTVHQERDFIFQEDGASCHTGGYA
;
A
#
# COMPACT_ATOMS: atom_id res chain seq x y z
N MET A 1 47.84 7.73 28.96
CA MET A 1 46.98 8.29 27.87
C MET A 1 45.81 8.95 28.58
N SER A 2 45.84 10.27 28.75
CA SER A 2 44.93 10.98 29.65
C SER A 2 43.47 10.96 29.16
N ALA A 3 42.57 10.40 29.96
CA ALA A 3 41.14 10.42 29.69
C ALA A 3 40.47 11.64 30.35
N GLN A 4 39.61 12.32 29.59
CA GLN A 4 38.87 13.52 30.01
C GLN A 4 37.54 13.16 30.66
N ILE A 5 37.27 13.67 31.86
CA ILE A 5 35.91 13.70 32.45
C ILE A 5 35.44 15.14 32.41
N SER A 6 34.33 15.41 31.72
CA SER A 6 33.68 16.72 31.74
C SER A 6 32.34 16.65 32.48
N LYS A 7 32.05 17.68 33.28
CA LYS A 7 30.72 17.95 33.84
C LYS A 7 29.91 18.98 33.03
N ASP A 8 30.53 19.70 32.09
CA ASP A 8 29.88 20.72 31.27
C ASP A 8 30.48 20.73 29.85
N CYS A 9 29.61 20.77 28.83
CA CYS A 9 29.97 20.68 27.41
C CYS A 9 30.89 21.81 26.87
N ALA A 10 31.48 22.67 27.70
CA ALA A 10 32.25 23.84 27.28
C ALA A 10 33.74 23.84 27.66
N ARG A 11 34.20 23.05 28.63
CA ARG A 11 35.65 22.93 28.96
C ARG A 11 36.02 21.53 29.46
N PRO A 12 36.89 20.79 28.74
CA PRO A 12 37.40 19.52 29.25
C PRO A 12 38.37 19.75 30.41
N LEU A 13 38.07 19.19 31.58
CA LEU A 13 39.04 19.10 32.69
C LEU A 13 40.01 17.96 32.36
N ILE A 14 41.27 18.32 32.11
CA ILE A 14 42.37 17.38 31.95
C ILE A 14 42.71 16.87 33.37
N ILE A 15 42.32 15.65 33.68
CA ILE A 15 42.74 14.99 34.91
C ILE A 15 44.16 14.49 34.66
N SER A 16 45.16 15.15 35.23
CA SER A 16 46.53 14.62 35.25
C SER A 16 46.54 13.30 36.02
N GLU A 17 47.26 12.29 35.51
CA GLU A 17 47.32 10.93 36.07
C GLU A 17 47.75 10.92 37.57
N ASP A 18 48.39 12.00 38.04
CA ASP A 18 48.98 12.15 39.38
C ASP A 18 48.11 12.89 40.43
N GLU A 19 46.89 13.31 40.11
CA GLU A 19 46.02 14.03 41.07
C GLU A 19 45.25 13.07 42.00
N THR A 20 45.28 13.35 43.31
CA THR A 20 44.59 12.57 44.34
C THR A 20 43.07 12.66 44.19
N LYS A 21 42.36 11.58 44.53
CA LYS A 21 40.89 11.49 44.38
C LYS A 21 40.15 12.56 45.20
N GLU A 22 40.74 13.02 46.30
CA GLU A 22 40.25 14.11 47.15
C GLU A 22 40.25 15.45 46.41
N LYS A 23 41.37 15.83 45.79
CA LYS A 23 41.48 17.08 45.03
C LYS A 23 40.52 17.10 43.85
N ILE A 24 40.40 16.00 43.14
CA ILE A 24 39.47 15.88 42.01
C ILE A 24 38.04 16.04 42.51
N ALA A 25 37.65 15.34 43.59
CA ALA A 25 36.31 15.44 44.17
C ALA A 25 35.92 16.88 44.54
N ASP A 26 36.85 17.62 45.15
CA ASP A 26 36.65 19.02 45.54
C ASP A 26 36.58 19.95 44.31
N LEU A 27 37.44 19.73 43.30
CA LEU A 27 37.48 20.51 42.05
C LEU A 27 36.22 20.34 41.19
N VAL A 28 35.70 19.12 41.05
CA VAL A 28 34.46 18.88 40.28
C VAL A 28 33.20 18.97 41.13
N GLY A 29 33.27 19.13 42.45
CA GLY A 29 32.10 19.14 43.33
C GLY A 29 31.33 17.83 43.26
N LEU A 30 32.02 16.70 43.42
CA LEU A 30 31.50 15.35 43.18
C LEU A 30 31.94 14.44 44.33
N ASN A 31 31.10 13.49 44.74
CA ASN A 31 31.47 12.62 45.88
C ASN A 31 32.71 11.78 45.54
N LYS A 32 33.61 11.58 46.51
CA LYS A 32 34.86 10.81 46.34
C LYS A 32 34.62 9.42 45.76
N SER A 33 33.54 8.76 46.17
CA SER A 33 33.11 7.46 45.64
C SER A 33 32.74 7.51 44.15
N THR A 34 32.14 8.60 43.69
CA THR A 34 31.79 8.81 42.28
C THR A 34 33.05 9.04 41.45
N VAL A 35 33.99 9.85 41.94
CA VAL A 35 35.29 10.05 41.28
C VAL A 35 36.06 8.74 41.15
N GLN A 36 36.08 7.93 42.21
CA GLN A 36 36.72 6.61 42.21
C GLN A 36 36.07 5.67 41.20
N ASN A 37 34.73 5.62 41.14
CA ASN A 37 34.00 4.80 40.18
C ASN A 37 34.18 5.24 38.72
N ILE A 38 34.47 6.52 38.46
CA ILE A 38 34.75 7.01 37.11
C ILE A 38 36.20 6.72 36.73
N LYS A 39 37.18 6.91 37.64
CA LYS A 39 38.58 6.50 37.43
C LYS A 39 38.67 5.01 37.08
N ALA A 40 38.04 4.14 37.88
CA ALA A 40 37.99 2.71 37.59
C ALA A 40 37.38 2.39 36.21
N ARG A 41 36.33 3.10 35.79
CA ARG A 41 35.74 2.94 34.46
C ARG A 41 36.65 3.37 33.31
N ILE A 42 37.42 4.44 33.52
CA ILE A 42 38.44 4.88 32.57
C ILE A 42 39.54 3.82 32.45
N ASP A 43 40.01 3.29 33.58
CA ASP A 43 41.10 2.30 33.59
C ASP A 43 40.66 0.98 32.94
N ASP A 44 39.44 0.52 33.21
CA ASP A 44 38.89 -0.73 32.69
C ASP A 44 38.44 -0.64 31.22
N TYR A 45 37.80 0.46 30.82
CA TYR A 45 37.07 0.57 29.53
C TYR A 45 37.49 1.77 28.66
N GLY A 46 38.43 2.59 29.11
CA GLY A 46 38.90 3.78 28.39
C GLY A 46 37.86 4.92 28.31
N SER A 47 36.75 4.84 29.04
CA SER A 47 35.67 5.82 28.98
C SER A 47 35.11 6.17 30.36
N PRO A 48 34.86 7.47 30.64
CA PRO A 48 34.24 7.89 31.89
C PRO A 48 32.72 7.66 31.92
N LEU A 49 32.12 7.44 30.75
CA LEU A 49 30.68 7.28 30.62
C LEU A 49 30.24 5.89 31.12
N PRO A 50 29.05 5.78 31.75
CA PRO A 50 28.48 4.48 32.07
C PRO A 50 28.33 3.64 30.82
N HIS A 51 28.59 2.33 30.92
CA HIS A 51 28.28 1.41 29.83
C HIS A 51 26.77 1.41 29.55
N ARG A 52 26.41 1.25 28.27
CA ARG A 52 25.00 1.13 27.88
C ARG A 52 24.43 -0.10 28.58
N GLN A 53 23.51 0.10 29.52
CA GLN A 53 22.84 -1.02 30.15
C GLN A 53 22.04 -1.78 29.08
N ILE A 54 22.26 -3.10 29.03
CA ILE A 54 21.46 -3.98 28.18
C ILE A 54 20.06 -3.97 28.78
N GLY A 55 19.11 -3.41 28.04
CA GLY A 55 17.72 -3.35 28.47
C GLY A 55 17.13 -4.75 28.68
N ARG A 56 15.88 -4.79 29.15
CA ARG A 56 15.14 -6.05 29.32
C ARG A 56 15.22 -6.90 28.05
N PRO A 57 15.55 -8.21 28.16
CA PRO A 57 15.55 -9.12 27.01
C PRO A 57 14.23 -9.06 26.25
N LEU A 58 14.33 -9.02 24.92
CA LEU A 58 13.16 -9.05 24.04
C LEU A 58 12.45 -10.40 24.17
N LYS A 59 11.11 -10.37 24.31
CA LYS A 59 10.29 -11.59 24.32
C LYS A 59 10.29 -12.33 22.97
N ILE A 60 10.55 -11.60 21.88
CA ILE A 60 10.65 -12.14 20.53
C ILE A 60 12.13 -12.20 20.18
N ASN A 61 12.64 -13.41 19.94
CA ASN A 61 14.02 -13.63 19.49
C ASN A 61 14.11 -13.59 17.96
N GLU A 62 15.33 -13.65 17.43
CA GLU A 62 15.59 -13.58 15.98
C GLU A 62 14.90 -14.70 15.18
N ARG A 63 14.78 -15.91 15.76
CA ARG A 63 14.08 -17.03 15.11
C ARG A 63 12.59 -16.74 14.98
N THR A 64 11.96 -16.23 16.03
CA THR A 64 10.55 -15.83 16.02
C THR A 64 10.33 -14.65 15.07
N GLU A 65 11.27 -13.71 14.99
CA GLU A 65 11.23 -12.60 14.03
C GLU A 65 11.25 -13.09 12.58
N ARG A 66 12.15 -14.01 12.23
CA ARG A 66 12.20 -14.63 10.90
C ARG A 66 10.90 -15.36 10.58
N HIS A 67 10.32 -16.05 11.57
CA HIS A 67 9.04 -16.72 11.41
C HIS A 67 7.88 -15.73 11.17
N LEU A 68 7.85 -14.62 11.90
CA LEU A 68 6.86 -13.56 11.73
C LEU A 68 6.93 -12.94 10.33
N LYS A 69 8.14 -12.66 9.82
CA LYS A 69 8.33 -12.20 8.43
C LYS A 69 7.78 -13.19 7.43
N ARG A 70 8.00 -14.49 7.66
CA ARG A 70 7.52 -15.56 6.77
C ARG A 70 5.99 -15.61 6.74
N ILE A 71 5.32 -15.62 7.90
CA ILE A 71 3.85 -15.61 7.99
C ILE A 71 3.28 -14.43 7.20
N ILE A 72 3.79 -13.22 7.42
CA ILE A 72 3.29 -12.00 6.76
C ILE A 72 3.54 -12.03 5.24
N ARG A 73 4.66 -12.62 4.79
CA ARG A 73 5.01 -12.69 3.36
C ARG A 73 4.26 -13.80 2.62
N GLU A 74 3.93 -14.89 3.29
CA GLU A 74 3.11 -15.99 2.76
C GLU A 74 1.64 -15.56 2.63
N ASP A 75 1.07 -14.97 3.68
CA ASP A 75 -0.27 -14.38 3.65
C ASP A 75 -0.28 -12.95 4.22
N PRO A 76 -0.17 -11.92 3.36
CA PRO A 76 -0.23 -10.52 3.78
C PRO A 76 -1.56 -10.11 4.42
N PHE A 77 -2.62 -10.91 4.30
CA PHE A 77 -3.95 -10.59 4.80
C PHE A 77 -4.24 -11.14 6.20
N VAL A 78 -3.27 -11.85 6.78
CA VAL A 78 -3.35 -12.40 8.13
C VAL A 78 -3.62 -11.31 9.16
N SER A 79 -4.51 -11.60 10.10
CA SER A 79 -4.83 -10.71 11.23
C SER A 79 -3.80 -10.86 12.35
N PHE A 80 -3.64 -9.81 13.15
CA PHE A 80 -2.80 -9.88 14.36
C PHE A 80 -3.24 -10.97 15.34
N LYS A 81 -4.53 -11.34 15.36
CA LYS A 81 -5.05 -12.42 16.20
C LYS A 81 -4.54 -13.78 15.71
N GLU A 82 -4.61 -14.04 14.42
CA GLU A 82 -4.08 -15.28 13.81
C GLU A 82 -2.57 -15.40 14.01
N ILE A 83 -1.82 -14.30 13.79
CA ILE A 83 -0.37 -14.30 14.08
C ILE A 83 -0.11 -14.64 15.56
N ASN A 84 -0.90 -14.09 16.49
CA ASN A 84 -0.72 -14.38 17.92
C ASN A 84 -0.99 -15.86 18.26
N VAL A 85 -2.00 -16.47 17.62
CA VAL A 85 -2.25 -17.91 17.72
C VAL A 85 -1.06 -18.72 17.20
N GLU A 86 -0.46 -18.34 16.07
CA GLU A 86 0.75 -19.01 15.54
C GLU A 86 1.95 -18.88 16.49
N LEU A 87 2.14 -17.70 17.11
CA LEU A 87 3.19 -17.50 18.11
C LEU A 87 2.97 -18.32 19.38
N THR A 88 1.72 -18.48 19.80
CA THR A 88 1.36 -19.31 20.96
C THR A 88 1.77 -20.78 20.75
N LYS A 89 1.63 -21.31 19.53
CA LYS A 89 2.10 -22.67 19.17
C LYS A 89 3.62 -22.84 19.34
N LEU A 90 4.37 -21.75 19.28
CA LEU A 90 5.82 -21.71 19.49
C LEU A 90 6.21 -21.37 20.93
N ASN A 91 5.27 -21.43 21.88
CA ASN A 91 5.44 -21.01 23.28
C ASN A 91 5.88 -19.54 23.43
N VAL A 92 5.50 -18.66 22.49
CA VAL A 92 5.75 -17.22 22.56
C VAL A 92 4.46 -16.49 22.91
N PHE A 93 4.36 -16.05 24.16
CA PHE A 93 3.18 -15.35 24.68
C PHE A 93 3.40 -13.84 24.73
N VAL A 94 2.73 -13.12 23.82
CA VAL A 94 2.82 -11.65 23.68
C VAL A 94 1.43 -11.03 23.53
N SER A 95 1.27 -9.78 23.99
CA SER A 95 0.05 -9.02 23.71
C SER A 95 0.01 -8.60 22.23
N ILE A 96 -1.18 -8.30 21.73
CA ILE A 96 -1.37 -7.81 20.35
C ILE A 96 -0.60 -6.49 20.13
N GLU A 97 -0.56 -5.62 21.13
CA GLU A 97 0.16 -4.33 21.10
C GLU A 97 1.67 -4.56 20.98
N THR A 98 2.20 -5.53 21.74
CA THR A 98 3.60 -5.94 21.64
C THR A 98 3.88 -6.45 20.23
N LEU A 99 3.03 -7.31 19.70
CA LEU A 99 3.15 -7.84 18.34
C LEU A 99 3.12 -6.74 17.28
N ARG A 100 2.21 -5.76 17.39
CA ARG A 100 2.16 -4.59 16.50
C ARG A 100 3.48 -3.81 16.51
N SER A 101 4.03 -3.54 17.69
CA SER A 101 5.31 -2.85 17.81
C SER A 101 6.45 -3.61 17.11
N TYR A 102 6.49 -4.94 17.23
CA TYR A 102 7.48 -5.75 16.50
C TYR A 102 7.25 -5.72 14.99
N VAL A 103 6.00 -5.87 14.53
CA VAL A 103 5.67 -5.81 13.10
C VAL A 103 6.08 -4.45 12.50
N ASP A 104 5.83 -3.35 13.21
CA ASP A 104 6.25 -2.00 12.80
C ASP A 104 7.78 -1.86 12.75
N ARG A 105 8.52 -2.45 13.70
CA ARG A 105 10.00 -2.50 13.69
C ARG A 105 10.57 -3.30 12.51
N LEU A 106 9.76 -4.12 11.86
CA LEU A 106 10.11 -4.87 10.65
C LEU A 106 9.73 -4.14 9.35
N ASP A 107 9.32 -2.88 9.47
CA ASP A 107 8.75 -2.01 8.43
C ASP A 107 7.43 -2.50 7.85
N PHE A 108 6.79 -3.49 8.47
CA PHE A 108 5.45 -3.88 8.08
C PHE A 108 4.47 -3.00 8.82
N LYS A 109 3.52 -2.43 8.09
CA LYS A 109 2.38 -1.74 8.68
C LYS A 109 1.12 -2.29 8.08
N SER A 110 0.04 -2.17 8.83
CA SER A 110 -1.26 -2.52 8.31
C SER A 110 -1.77 -1.36 7.43
N TYR A 111 -2.30 -1.66 6.26
CA TYR A 111 -2.91 -0.70 5.34
C TYR A 111 -4.27 -1.19 4.84
N ARG A 112 -5.07 -0.30 4.24
CA ARG A 112 -6.23 -0.73 3.46
C ARG A 112 -5.75 -1.39 2.17
N ALA A 113 -6.27 -2.58 1.86
CA ALA A 113 -5.91 -3.30 0.65
C ALA A 113 -6.36 -2.53 -0.61
N ALA A 114 -5.57 -2.62 -1.67
CA ALA A 114 -5.97 -2.14 -2.98
C ALA A 114 -6.87 -3.19 -3.64
N TYR A 115 -7.99 -2.75 -4.20
CA TYR A 115 -8.90 -3.58 -4.97
C TYR A 115 -8.64 -3.29 -6.45
N LYS A 116 -8.02 -4.24 -7.16
CA LYS A 116 -7.64 -4.07 -8.56
C LYS A 116 -7.86 -5.38 -9.34
N PRO A 117 -8.24 -5.30 -10.61
CA PRO A 117 -8.23 -6.47 -11.48
C PRO A 117 -6.79 -6.96 -11.65
N LYS A 118 -6.59 -8.28 -11.64
CA LYS A 118 -5.29 -8.89 -11.95
C LYS A 118 -5.02 -8.73 -13.44
N PHE A 119 -3.91 -8.09 -13.81
CA PHE A 119 -3.51 -7.92 -15.20
C PHE A 119 -2.41 -8.90 -15.59
N ALA A 120 -2.69 -9.71 -16.63
CA ALA A 120 -1.65 -10.47 -17.30
C ALA A 120 -0.58 -9.54 -17.92
N ALA A 121 0.66 -10.04 -18.05
CA ALA A 121 1.76 -9.27 -18.65
C ALA A 121 1.43 -8.76 -20.06
N ARG A 122 0.68 -9.54 -20.85
CA ARG A 122 0.17 -9.12 -22.17
C ARG A 122 -0.71 -7.87 -22.09
N HIS A 123 -1.65 -7.83 -21.13
CA HIS A 123 -2.56 -6.68 -20.97
C HIS A 123 -1.78 -5.43 -20.55
N ARG A 124 -0.75 -5.57 -19.70
CA ARG A 124 0.14 -4.47 -19.33
C ARG A 124 0.85 -3.87 -20.54
N LYS A 125 1.40 -4.73 -21.42
CA LYS A 125 2.07 -4.30 -22.66
C LYS A 125 1.09 -3.59 -23.62
N SER A 126 -0.10 -4.16 -23.85
CA SER A 126 -1.11 -3.56 -24.72
C SER A 126 -1.57 -2.19 -24.22
N ARG A 127 -1.85 -2.07 -22.91
CA ARG A 127 -2.22 -0.79 -22.30
C ARG A 127 -1.13 0.27 -22.43
N LEU A 128 0.13 -0.11 -22.20
CA LEU A 128 1.26 0.81 -22.36
C LEU A 128 1.41 1.28 -23.82
N ARG A 129 1.22 0.38 -24.78
CA ARG A 129 1.27 0.73 -26.20
C ARG A 129 0.17 1.71 -26.56
N TRP A 130 -1.07 1.39 -26.23
CA TRP A 130 -2.22 2.25 -26.48
C TRP A 130 -2.02 3.66 -25.88
N ALA A 131 -1.53 3.73 -24.63
CA ALA A 131 -1.26 5.00 -23.98
C ALA A 131 -0.16 5.82 -24.68
N LYS A 132 0.87 5.16 -25.24
CA LYS A 132 1.92 5.84 -26.02
C LYS A 132 1.40 6.36 -27.36
N GLU A 133 0.57 5.58 -28.04
CA GLU A 133 -0.03 5.95 -29.34
C GLU A 133 -0.92 7.19 -29.21
N HIS A 134 -1.60 7.34 -28.07
CA HIS A 134 -2.54 8.44 -27.81
C HIS A 134 -1.95 9.55 -26.92
N LEU A 135 -0.64 9.51 -26.62
CA LEU A 135 0.00 10.44 -25.68
C LEU A 135 -0.09 11.90 -26.12
N ASN A 136 0.02 12.14 -27.43
CA ASN A 136 0.05 13.47 -28.03
C ASN A 136 -1.31 13.87 -28.65
N TRP A 137 -2.38 13.14 -28.34
CA TRP A 137 -3.71 13.52 -28.80
C TRP A 137 -4.15 14.84 -28.18
N THR A 138 -4.67 15.71 -29.04
CA THR A 138 -5.25 17.00 -28.66
C THR A 138 -6.59 16.80 -27.95
N GLU A 139 -7.03 17.81 -27.18
CA GLU A 139 -8.36 17.79 -26.57
C GLU A 139 -9.46 17.60 -27.61
N ASP A 140 -9.30 18.19 -28.79
CA ASP A 140 -10.32 18.13 -29.84
C ASP A 140 -10.46 16.71 -30.43
N GLN A 141 -9.34 15.99 -30.55
CA GLN A 141 -9.34 14.56 -30.89
C GLN A 141 -10.00 13.71 -29.81
N TRP A 142 -9.74 14.00 -28.52
CA TRP A 142 -10.42 13.32 -27.42
C TRP A 142 -11.92 13.61 -27.39
N ARG A 143 -12.33 14.83 -27.76
CA ARG A 143 -13.75 15.16 -27.91
C ARG A 143 -14.40 14.33 -29.01
N SER A 144 -13.68 13.93 -30.06
CA SER A 144 -14.22 13.04 -31.10
C SER A 144 -14.37 11.57 -30.66
N VAL A 145 -14.02 11.20 -29.42
CA VAL A 145 -14.23 9.83 -28.93
C VAL A 145 -15.58 9.71 -28.25
N VAL A 146 -16.39 8.76 -28.72
CA VAL A 146 -17.61 8.32 -28.06
C VAL A 146 -17.28 7.12 -27.20
N TRP A 147 -17.34 7.29 -25.89
CA TRP A 147 -17.05 6.27 -24.90
C TRP A 147 -18.33 5.53 -24.54
N SER A 148 -18.34 4.20 -24.60
CA SER A 148 -19.44 3.37 -24.11
C SER A 148 -18.95 2.30 -23.14
N ASP A 149 -19.80 1.94 -22.18
CA ASP A 149 -19.54 0.83 -21.25
C ASP A 149 -20.85 0.30 -20.66
N GLU A 150 -20.83 -0.96 -20.24
CA GLU A 150 -21.85 -1.56 -19.40
C GLU A 150 -21.44 -1.50 -17.93
N SER A 151 -22.30 -0.94 -17.08
CA SER A 151 -22.11 -0.90 -15.64
C SER A 151 -23.23 -1.62 -14.91
N ARG A 152 -22.86 -2.39 -13.88
CA ARG A 152 -23.80 -3.03 -12.97
C ARG A 152 -23.89 -2.25 -11.66
N PHE A 153 -25.10 -1.83 -11.32
CA PHE A 153 -25.42 -1.17 -10.06
C PHE A 153 -26.01 -2.20 -9.09
N CYS A 154 -25.21 -2.63 -8.11
CA CYS A 154 -25.66 -3.57 -7.08
C CYS A 154 -26.35 -2.84 -5.92
N VAL A 155 -27.44 -3.42 -5.42
CA VAL A 155 -28.19 -2.89 -4.25
C VAL A 155 -27.41 -3.07 -2.95
N GLU A 156 -26.60 -4.13 -2.85
CA GLU A 156 -25.70 -4.34 -1.72
C GLU A 156 -24.31 -3.73 -2.00
N GLY A 157 -23.87 -2.85 -1.11
CA GLY A 157 -22.55 -2.22 -1.20
C GLY A 157 -21.41 -3.22 -1.07
N SER A 158 -20.34 -3.05 -1.86
CA SER A 158 -19.14 -3.86 -1.74
C SER A 158 -18.56 -3.77 -0.32
N LYS A 159 -18.31 -4.91 0.35
CA LYS A 159 -17.63 -5.00 1.66
C LYS A 159 -16.15 -4.60 1.53
N ARG A 160 -15.88 -3.31 1.26
CA ARG A 160 -14.55 -2.72 1.20
C ARG A 160 -14.05 -2.46 2.61
N GLY A 161 -12.86 -2.96 2.94
CA GLY A 161 -12.29 -2.74 4.28
C GLY A 161 -11.25 -3.75 4.73
N LYS A 162 -10.95 -4.77 3.92
CA LYS A 162 -9.92 -5.75 4.26
C LYS A 162 -8.56 -5.06 4.35
N ARG A 163 -7.82 -5.39 5.41
CA ARG A 163 -6.49 -4.84 5.70
C ARG A 163 -5.41 -5.81 5.25
N VAL A 164 -4.25 -5.26 4.94
CA VAL A 164 -3.07 -5.98 4.48
C VAL A 164 -1.85 -5.51 5.27
N LEU A 165 -1.02 -6.42 5.74
CA LEU A 165 0.29 -6.16 6.31
C LEU A 165 1.32 -6.14 5.19
N ARG A 166 1.93 -4.99 4.94
CA ARG A 166 2.94 -4.81 3.89
C ARG A 166 3.92 -3.72 4.26
N LYS A 167 5.04 -3.65 3.52
CA LYS A 167 5.93 -2.49 3.61
C LYS A 167 5.36 -1.30 2.83
N GLU A 168 5.91 -0.12 3.12
CA GLU A 168 5.67 1.07 2.31
C GLU A 168 6.18 0.84 0.86
N GLY A 169 5.53 1.45 -0.13
CA GLY A 169 5.81 1.21 -1.55
C GLY A 169 5.17 -0.05 -2.17
N GLU A 170 4.91 -1.10 -1.38
CA GLU A 170 4.39 -2.39 -1.86
C GLU A 170 2.86 -2.41 -2.15
N ARG A 171 2.23 -1.25 -2.37
CA ARG A 171 0.76 -1.11 -2.46
C ARG A 171 0.15 -1.92 -3.59
N TYR A 172 0.86 -2.01 -4.72
CA TYR A 172 0.38 -2.63 -5.95
C TYR A 172 1.05 -3.96 -6.26
N ASP A 173 1.79 -4.52 -5.30
CA ASP A 173 2.31 -5.87 -5.45
C ASP A 173 1.16 -6.87 -5.53
N GLU A 174 1.29 -7.85 -6.43
CA GLU A 174 0.22 -8.80 -6.74
C GLU A 174 -0.25 -9.60 -5.51
N ARG A 175 0.61 -9.76 -4.50
CA ARG A 175 0.31 -10.44 -3.22
C ARG A 175 -0.50 -9.57 -2.24
N ASN A 176 -0.44 -8.25 -2.40
CA ASN A 176 -1.05 -7.27 -1.49
C ASN A 176 -2.38 -6.70 -2.01
N ILE A 177 -2.78 -7.11 -3.22
CA ILE A 177 -4.02 -6.69 -3.88
C ILE A 177 -5.11 -7.74 -3.65
N ILE A 178 -6.32 -7.26 -3.40
CA ILE A 178 -7.52 -8.11 -3.47
C ILE A 178 -8.05 -8.05 -4.90
N PRO A 179 -8.13 -9.17 -5.61
CA PRO A 179 -8.75 -9.21 -6.93
C PRO A 179 -10.22 -8.82 -6.79
N THR A 180 -10.65 -7.86 -7.60
CA THR A 180 -12.06 -7.52 -7.74
C THR A 180 -12.72 -8.56 -8.65
N VAL A 181 -13.65 -9.34 -8.08
CA VAL A 181 -14.64 -10.07 -8.89
C VAL A 181 -15.78 -9.12 -9.22
N LYS A 182 -16.15 -9.05 -10.50
CA LYS A 182 -17.15 -8.08 -10.99
C LYS A 182 -18.61 -8.50 -10.69
N TRP A 183 -18.86 -9.72 -10.20
CA TRP A 183 -20.19 -10.37 -10.35
C TRP A 183 -20.74 -11.04 -9.08
N GLY A 184 -21.13 -10.25 -8.06
CA GLY A 184 -21.83 -10.78 -6.88
C GLY A 184 -23.01 -9.90 -6.46
N GLY A 185 -24.19 -10.51 -6.26
CA GLY A 185 -25.41 -9.86 -5.78
C GLY A 185 -26.39 -9.44 -6.88
N GLY A 186 -27.66 -9.23 -6.50
CA GLY A 186 -28.68 -8.65 -7.38
C GLY A 186 -28.42 -7.17 -7.68
N GLY A 187 -28.77 -6.71 -8.88
CA GLY A 187 -28.54 -5.33 -9.32
C GLY A 187 -29.05 -5.09 -10.75
N ALA A 188 -29.12 -3.82 -11.14
CA ALA A 188 -29.51 -3.41 -12.49
C ALA A 188 -28.25 -3.29 -13.37
N MET A 189 -28.31 -3.84 -14.59
CA MET A 189 -27.31 -3.61 -15.62
C MET A 189 -27.73 -2.40 -16.44
N VAL A 190 -26.79 -1.53 -16.77
CA VAL A 190 -27.05 -0.31 -17.55
C VAL A 190 -25.98 -0.18 -18.61
N TRP A 191 -26.40 0.07 -19.85
CA TRP A 191 -25.51 0.50 -20.92
C TRP A 191 -25.63 2.01 -21.09
N GLY A 192 -24.51 2.68 -21.35
CA GLY A 192 -24.54 4.08 -21.69
C GLY A 192 -23.33 4.52 -22.49
N CYS A 193 -23.44 5.68 -23.13
CA CYS A 193 -22.33 6.31 -23.82
C CYS A 193 -22.29 7.82 -23.61
N PHE A 194 -21.14 8.43 -23.87
CA PHE A 194 -20.95 9.88 -23.85
C PHE A 194 -19.77 10.29 -24.73
N TRP A 195 -19.70 11.57 -25.08
CA TRP A 195 -18.56 12.16 -25.79
C TRP A 195 -18.20 13.51 -25.18
N GLY A 196 -17.18 14.17 -25.74
CA GLY A 196 -16.70 15.45 -25.21
C GLY A 196 -17.74 16.59 -25.15
N GLY A 197 -18.85 16.48 -25.88
CA GLY A 197 -19.92 17.49 -25.94
C GLY A 197 -21.19 17.12 -25.17
N GLY A 198 -21.31 15.92 -24.61
CA GLY A 198 -22.47 15.55 -23.82
C GLY A 198 -22.72 14.05 -23.68
N PHE A 199 -23.83 13.72 -23.02
CA PHE A 199 -24.26 12.35 -22.77
C PHE A 199 -25.06 11.79 -23.96
N GLY A 200 -24.87 10.50 -24.22
CA GLY A 200 -25.72 9.72 -25.11
C GLY A 200 -26.83 8.99 -24.35
N PRO A 201 -27.47 8.02 -25.02
CA PRO A 201 -28.52 7.22 -24.41
C PRO A 201 -28.00 6.44 -23.19
N LEU A 202 -28.88 6.24 -22.22
CA LEU A 202 -28.67 5.42 -21.05
C LEU A 202 -29.80 4.38 -20.99
N GLU A 203 -29.48 3.11 -21.28
CA GLU A 203 -30.46 2.02 -21.36
C GLU A 203 -30.30 1.09 -20.14
N ILE A 204 -31.40 0.90 -19.41
CA ILE A 204 -31.47 -0.13 -18.36
C ILE A 204 -31.75 -1.46 -19.04
N ILE A 205 -30.96 -2.47 -18.68
CA ILE A 205 -31.04 -3.81 -19.24
C ILE A 205 -31.65 -4.72 -18.18
N ASP A 206 -32.79 -5.31 -18.50
CA ASP A 206 -33.58 -6.16 -17.57
C ASP A 206 -32.93 -7.52 -17.29
N THR A 207 -31.82 -7.84 -17.95
CA THR A 207 -31.05 -9.06 -17.76
C THR A 207 -29.80 -8.84 -16.91
N SER A 208 -29.34 -9.92 -16.28
CA SER A 208 -28.14 -9.88 -15.43
C SER A 208 -26.80 -9.85 -16.20
N SER A 209 -26.86 -10.00 -17.53
CA SER A 209 -25.73 -10.01 -18.46
C SER A 209 -26.18 -9.56 -19.85
N VAL A 210 -25.34 -8.81 -20.56
CA VAL A 210 -25.60 -8.38 -21.93
C VAL A 210 -25.06 -9.45 -22.89
N ASP A 211 -25.95 -10.03 -23.70
CA ASP A 211 -25.56 -10.89 -24.82
C ASP A 211 -25.42 -10.06 -26.10
N GLN A 212 -24.95 -10.71 -27.16
CA GLN A 212 -24.70 -10.04 -28.44
C GLN A 212 -25.98 -9.46 -29.05
N GLU A 213 -27.09 -10.18 -28.99
CA GLU A 213 -28.37 -9.72 -29.57
C GLU A 213 -28.89 -8.48 -28.84
N THR A 214 -28.88 -8.50 -27.50
CA THR A 214 -29.24 -7.35 -26.67
C THR A 214 -28.34 -6.15 -26.98
N TYR A 215 -27.03 -6.38 -27.09
CA TYR A 215 -26.08 -5.32 -27.41
C TYR A 215 -26.38 -4.67 -28.77
N ILE A 216 -26.59 -5.49 -29.80
CA ILE A 216 -26.90 -5.02 -31.15
C ILE A 216 -28.23 -4.28 -31.19
N ASN A 217 -29.24 -4.76 -30.45
CA ASN A 217 -30.53 -4.07 -30.33
C ASN A 217 -30.39 -2.70 -29.68
N ILE A 218 -29.54 -2.56 -28.64
CA ILE A 218 -29.25 -1.27 -28.02
C ILE A 218 -28.56 -0.36 -29.03
N LEU A 219 -27.56 -0.88 -29.75
CA LEU A 219 -26.84 -0.09 -30.73
C LEU A 219 -27.76 0.39 -31.87
N ALA A 220 -28.59 -0.50 -32.41
CA ALA A 220 -29.50 -0.18 -33.52
C ALA A 220 -30.62 0.79 -33.10
N ASN A 221 -31.22 0.59 -31.92
CA ASN A 221 -32.44 1.29 -31.54
C ASN A 221 -32.20 2.53 -30.66
N ARG A 222 -31.05 2.62 -29.99
CA ARG A 222 -30.72 3.74 -29.08
C ARG A 222 -29.51 4.51 -29.57
N PHE A 223 -28.38 3.83 -29.78
CA PHE A 223 -27.12 4.49 -30.14
C PHE A 223 -27.17 5.11 -31.53
N HIS A 224 -27.48 4.32 -32.57
CA HIS A 224 -27.38 4.75 -33.96
C HIS A 224 -28.26 5.98 -34.29
N PRO A 225 -29.54 6.06 -33.85
CA PRO A 225 -30.35 7.25 -34.07
C PRO A 225 -29.76 8.50 -33.40
N TRP A 226 -29.29 8.36 -32.16
CA TRP A 226 -28.63 9.45 -31.44
C TRP A 226 -27.31 9.86 -32.11
N PHE A 227 -26.47 8.90 -32.48
CA PHE A 227 -25.17 9.12 -33.08
C PHE A 227 -25.28 9.80 -34.45
N THR A 228 -26.26 9.40 -35.26
CA THR A 228 -26.56 10.05 -36.54
C THR A 228 -26.91 11.52 -36.33
N ASN A 229 -27.75 11.81 -35.34
CA ASN A 229 -28.15 13.17 -35.00
C ASN A 229 -26.95 14.03 -34.54
N VAL A 230 -26.11 13.49 -33.65
CA VAL A 230 -24.89 14.17 -33.18
C VAL A 230 -23.92 14.43 -34.34
N THR A 231 -23.72 13.47 -35.23
CA THR A 231 -22.79 13.60 -36.36
C THR A 231 -23.23 14.69 -37.33
N VAL A 232 -24.54 14.77 -37.63
CA VAL A 232 -25.09 15.82 -38.50
C VAL A 232 -24.93 17.22 -37.88
N HIS A 233 -25.15 17.37 -36.58
CA HIS A 233 -25.07 18.68 -35.93
C HIS A 233 -23.65 19.18 -35.66
N GLN A 234 -22.71 18.26 -35.46
CA GLN A 234 -21.35 18.61 -35.09
C GLN A 234 -20.39 18.65 -36.29
N GLU A 235 -20.84 18.20 -37.46
CA GLU A 235 -20.07 18.17 -38.72
C GLU A 235 -18.65 17.61 -38.54
N ARG A 236 -18.52 16.53 -37.75
CA ARG A 236 -17.23 15.94 -37.39
C ARG A 236 -17.26 14.43 -37.36
N ASP A 237 -16.09 13.85 -37.60
CA ASP A 237 -15.87 12.41 -37.46
C ASP A 237 -15.68 12.03 -36.00
N PHE A 238 -16.23 10.86 -35.66
CA PHE A 238 -16.16 10.29 -34.33
C PHE A 238 -15.53 8.90 -34.34
N ILE A 239 -14.88 8.56 -33.24
CA ILE A 239 -14.35 7.24 -32.96
C ILE A 239 -15.23 6.61 -31.88
N PHE A 240 -15.86 5.49 -32.19
CA PHE A 240 -16.58 4.71 -31.19
C PHE A 240 -15.61 3.83 -30.40
N GLN A 241 -15.67 3.93 -29.07
CA GLN A 241 -14.82 3.16 -28.17
C GLN A 241 -15.67 2.29 -27.25
N GLU A 242 -15.45 0.99 -27.36
CA GLU A 242 -16.02 -0.05 -26.51
C GLU A 242 -14.93 -0.98 -25.97
N ASP A 243 -15.26 -1.79 -24.96
CA ASP A 243 -14.32 -2.77 -24.42
C ASP A 243 -14.24 -4.05 -25.28
N GLY A 244 -13.33 -4.96 -24.94
CA GLY A 244 -13.14 -6.21 -25.69
C GLY A 244 -14.05 -7.36 -25.25
N ALA A 245 -15.26 -7.10 -24.75
CA ALA A 245 -16.18 -8.16 -24.34
C ALA A 245 -16.57 -9.08 -25.51
N SER A 246 -16.92 -10.32 -25.18
CA SER A 246 -17.29 -11.33 -26.19
C SER A 246 -18.55 -10.94 -26.97
N CYS A 247 -19.49 -10.22 -26.36
CA CYS A 247 -20.69 -9.70 -27.03
C CYS A 247 -20.37 -8.66 -28.11
N HIS A 248 -19.24 -7.95 -28.01
CA HIS A 248 -18.83 -6.92 -28.98
C HIS A 248 -18.14 -7.53 -30.21
N THR A 249 -17.61 -8.75 -30.10
CA THR A 249 -16.71 -9.35 -31.10
C THR A 249 -17.26 -10.62 -31.75
N GLY A 250 -18.50 -11.02 -31.43
CA GLY A 250 -19.14 -12.19 -32.02
C GLY A 250 -19.45 -12.01 -33.50
N GLY A 251 -19.24 -13.05 -34.31
CA GLY A 251 -19.74 -13.08 -35.68
C GLY A 251 -21.23 -13.41 -35.70
N TYR A 252 -22.01 -12.74 -36.55
CA TYR A 252 -23.38 -13.18 -36.85
C TYR A 252 -23.30 -14.55 -37.55
N ALA A 253 -23.99 -15.55 -37.00
CA ALA A 253 -24.26 -16.80 -37.69
C ALA A 253 -25.44 -16.63 -38.65
#